data_AF-A0AA48M8Q4-F1
#
_entry.id   AF-A0AA48M8Q4-F1
#
_cell.length_a   1.000
_cell.length_b   1.000
_cell.length_c   1.000
_cell.angle_alpha   90.00
_cell.angle_beta   90.00
_cell.angle_gamma   90.00
#
_symmetry.space_group_name_H-M   'P 1'
#
loop_
_entity.id
_entity.type
_entity.pdbx_description
1 polymer ?
#
loop_
_entity_poly.entity_id
_entity_poly.type
_entity_poly.pdbx_seq_one_letter_code
_entity_poly.pdbx_strand_id
1 'polypeptide(L)'
;MRKTDEATAPAQKGRRARRRRRTWGMRLLLAGCLILCMLAAGAAYSFTRINETLGTITNDPYKLPDEPATQQAYEKKKPISVLIIGTDTRKLGGMLNTDVLILTVVDPDAQRVTMVSLPRDTRVQMPGYPGYHKINSVFAAGESVRIRAEQRGEPVTENGVSLLKKTVEAMMGIPVQHYVLFDFEGFTAVIDKLGGVEVTVDRDLVYELPQGGVYKRLKKGRQVLNGEQALGFVRHRVDRRGHAYDSSDFDRNRRQQEVIRAVADKVTSMNGLRNAFAILETAGQHIKTDLSKEQITGLALDFTSFSSERIVSLDNGAVWDSRLLYTLWPKEKMDQVRSALQSAMKVTSGATLSEAAVAEYARAEQKRRQRQANRRLETGRRELPNRQGKPANRLPVPRRHSTAASPNRLIPVTCRPEKGERTTPQRTFPLRAERADSKRLRRQAPAPKPSSRPPIFRRPTSLLHPLLIRFLPGQPAKKRAAVRLYTNR
;
A
#
# COMPACT_ATOMS: atom_id res chain seq x y z
N MET A 1 53.46 -98.97 -34.63
CA MET A 1 52.29 -98.88 -33.72
C MET A 1 52.77 -99.24 -32.32
N ARG A 2 52.48 -98.57 -31.20
CA ARG A 2 51.75 -97.34 -30.77
C ARG A 2 52.51 -96.87 -29.50
N LYS A 3 52.44 -95.66 -28.95
CA LYS A 3 51.84 -94.35 -29.29
C LYS A 3 52.68 -93.32 -28.52
N THR A 4 52.81 -92.10 -29.02
CA THR A 4 53.58 -91.01 -28.38
C THR A 4 52.92 -90.43 -27.13
N ASP A 5 53.76 -89.76 -26.37
CA ASP A 5 53.54 -88.99 -25.15
C ASP A 5 52.33 -88.04 -25.15
N GLU A 6 51.79 -87.77 -23.97
CA GLU A 6 51.31 -86.42 -23.62
C GLU A 6 51.31 -86.18 -22.10
N ALA A 7 52.26 -85.38 -21.61
CA ALA A 7 52.34 -84.99 -20.20
C ALA A 7 51.47 -83.76 -19.92
N THR A 8 50.35 -83.94 -19.20
CA THR A 8 49.41 -82.85 -18.92
C THR A 8 49.89 -81.95 -17.75
N ALA A 9 50.21 -80.69 -18.04
CA ALA A 9 50.57 -79.72 -17.00
C ALA A 9 49.34 -79.20 -16.22
N PRO A 10 49.43 -79.00 -14.88
CA PRO A 10 48.30 -78.54 -14.08
C PRO A 10 48.04 -77.03 -14.21
N ALA A 11 46.80 -76.66 -14.53
CA ALA A 11 46.41 -75.26 -14.77
C ALA A 11 46.26 -74.42 -13.48
N GLN A 12 47.00 -73.32 -13.36
CA GLN A 12 46.88 -72.36 -12.26
C GLN A 12 45.55 -71.55 -12.30
N LYS A 13 44.48 -72.07 -11.69
CA LYS A 13 43.28 -71.28 -11.32
C LYS A 13 43.37 -70.82 -9.87
N GLY A 14 43.29 -69.50 -9.59
CA GLY A 14 43.04 -69.03 -8.20
C GLY A 14 43.24 -67.55 -7.85
N ARG A 15 44.19 -66.81 -8.43
CA ARG A 15 44.61 -65.50 -7.86
C ARG A 15 43.91 -64.23 -8.40
N ARG A 16 43.18 -64.27 -9.53
CA ARG A 16 42.61 -63.03 -10.13
C ARG A 16 41.30 -62.51 -9.49
N ALA A 17 40.50 -63.36 -8.83
CA ALA A 17 39.17 -62.96 -8.35
C ALA A 17 39.20 -61.93 -7.19
N ARG A 18 40.15 -62.04 -6.25
CA ARG A 18 40.19 -61.21 -5.02
C ARG A 18 40.53 -59.73 -5.29
N ARG A 19 41.27 -59.41 -6.37
CA ARG A 19 41.60 -58.02 -6.75
C ARG A 19 40.39 -57.24 -7.29
N ARG A 20 39.40 -57.90 -7.92
CA ARG A 20 38.29 -57.23 -8.64
C ARG A 20 37.21 -56.66 -7.70
N ARG A 21 36.99 -57.25 -6.52
CA ARG A 21 36.06 -56.72 -5.50
C ARG A 21 36.59 -55.45 -4.82
N ARG A 22 37.90 -55.38 -4.53
CA ARG A 22 38.52 -54.21 -3.87
C ARG A 22 38.48 -52.94 -4.74
N THR A 23 38.60 -53.07 -6.06
CA THR A 23 38.50 -51.92 -6.98
C THR A 23 37.06 -51.41 -7.19
N TRP A 24 36.05 -52.30 -7.11
CA TRP A 24 34.65 -51.88 -7.09
C TRP A 24 34.26 -51.15 -5.80
N GLY A 25 34.66 -51.66 -4.64
CA GLY A 25 34.48 -50.95 -3.36
C GLY A 25 35.13 -49.57 -3.36
N MET A 26 36.36 -49.45 -3.88
CA MET A 26 37.05 -48.16 -4.03
C MET A 26 36.30 -47.19 -4.96
N ARG A 27 35.74 -47.67 -6.08
CA ARG A 27 34.96 -46.85 -7.02
C ARG A 27 33.64 -46.36 -6.42
N LEU A 28 32.94 -47.20 -5.66
CA LEU A 28 31.73 -46.81 -4.94
C LEU A 28 32.04 -45.79 -3.83
N LEU A 29 33.15 -45.95 -3.11
CA LEU A 29 33.61 -44.99 -2.10
C LEU A 29 33.97 -43.65 -2.75
N LEU A 30 34.73 -43.64 -3.83
CA LEU A 30 35.09 -42.42 -4.57
C LEU A 30 33.85 -41.72 -5.17
N ALA A 31 32.88 -42.48 -5.70
CA ALA A 31 31.61 -41.93 -6.16
C ALA A 31 30.79 -41.32 -5.00
N GLY A 32 30.76 -41.98 -3.84
CA GLY A 32 30.13 -41.46 -2.62
C GLY A 32 30.79 -40.17 -2.13
N CYS A 33 32.13 -40.12 -2.09
CA CYS A 33 32.88 -38.90 -1.77
C CYS A 33 32.62 -37.78 -2.79
N LEU A 34 32.54 -38.08 -4.08
CA LEU A 34 32.27 -37.08 -5.12
C LEU A 34 30.84 -36.54 -5.04
N ILE A 35 29.85 -37.40 -4.73
CA ILE A 35 28.48 -36.98 -4.42
C ILE A 35 28.46 -36.10 -3.16
N LEU A 36 29.17 -36.50 -2.09
CA LEU A 36 29.28 -35.70 -0.86
C LEU A 36 29.92 -34.34 -1.11
N CYS A 37 30.97 -34.27 -1.94
CA CYS A 37 31.60 -33.02 -2.34
C CYS A 37 30.66 -32.14 -3.20
N MET A 38 29.87 -32.73 -4.11
CA MET A 38 28.86 -31.97 -4.85
C MET A 38 27.73 -31.47 -3.95
N LEU A 39 27.28 -32.27 -2.97
CA LEU A 39 26.31 -31.84 -1.96
C LEU A 39 26.87 -30.72 -1.07
N ALA A 40 28.13 -30.83 -0.63
CA ALA A 40 28.80 -29.80 0.16
C ALA A 40 29.00 -28.50 -0.63
N ALA A 41 29.42 -28.58 -1.89
CA ALA A 41 29.55 -27.42 -2.78
C ALA A 41 28.20 -26.77 -3.07
N GLY A 42 27.16 -27.57 -3.32
CA GLY A 42 25.78 -27.10 -3.51
C GLY A 42 25.21 -26.44 -2.24
N ALA A 43 25.49 -27.00 -1.06
CA ALA A 43 25.12 -26.42 0.22
C ALA A 43 25.86 -25.11 0.49
N ALA A 44 27.18 -25.04 0.21
CA ALA A 44 27.96 -23.82 0.34
C ALA A 44 27.48 -22.70 -0.60
N TYR A 45 27.20 -23.03 -1.87
CA TYR A 45 26.61 -22.09 -2.83
C TYR A 45 25.22 -21.60 -2.42
N SER A 46 24.39 -22.50 -1.89
CA SER A 46 23.07 -22.14 -1.36
C SER A 46 23.19 -21.21 -0.15
N PHE A 47 24.12 -21.51 0.76
CA PHE A 47 24.37 -20.72 1.96
C PHE A 47 24.87 -19.30 1.66
N THR A 48 25.80 -19.14 0.69
CA THR A 48 26.25 -17.79 0.30
C THR A 48 25.12 -16.99 -0.31
N ARG A 49 24.30 -17.58 -1.21
CA ARG A 49 23.12 -16.92 -1.78
C ARG A 49 22.11 -16.49 -0.72
N ILE A 50 21.79 -17.38 0.23
CA ILE A 50 20.88 -17.06 1.34
C ILE A 50 21.44 -15.90 2.16
N ASN A 51 22.73 -15.89 2.49
CA ASN A 51 23.35 -14.83 3.27
C ASN A 51 23.39 -13.47 2.54
N GLU A 52 23.63 -13.46 1.22
CA GLU A 52 23.54 -12.28 0.34
C GLU A 52 22.10 -11.72 0.31
N THR A 53 21.12 -12.59 0.05
CA THR A 53 19.70 -12.25 0.03
C THR A 53 19.22 -11.68 1.36
N LEU A 54 19.51 -12.36 2.47
CA LEU A 54 19.19 -11.86 3.80
C LEU A 54 19.87 -10.51 4.05
N GLY A 55 21.13 -10.33 3.64
CA GLY A 55 21.82 -9.03 3.75
C GLY A 55 21.17 -7.88 2.98
N THR A 56 20.41 -8.18 1.93
CA THR A 56 19.65 -7.18 1.16
C THR A 56 18.33 -6.83 1.86
N ILE A 57 17.65 -7.84 2.42
CA ILE A 57 16.36 -7.74 3.12
C ILE A 57 16.51 -7.02 4.46
N THR A 58 17.52 -7.39 5.25
CA THR A 58 17.77 -6.84 6.59
C THR A 58 18.51 -5.50 6.57
N ASN A 59 18.73 -4.91 5.40
CA ASN A 59 19.21 -3.54 5.27
C ASN A 59 18.01 -2.59 5.38
N ASP A 60 17.61 -2.33 6.62
CA ASP A 60 16.42 -1.57 7.00
C ASP A 60 16.58 -0.07 6.69
N PRO A 61 15.84 0.49 5.71
CA PRO A 61 15.88 1.92 5.40
C PRO A 61 15.07 2.78 6.39
N TYR A 62 14.36 2.16 7.34
CA TYR A 62 13.57 2.80 8.38
C TYR A 62 14.18 2.69 9.77
N LYS A 63 15.42 2.17 9.90
CA LYS A 63 16.17 2.18 11.15
C LYS A 63 16.42 3.62 11.61
N LEU A 64 16.04 3.94 12.85
CA LEU A 64 16.28 5.26 13.43
C LEU A 64 17.74 5.37 13.96
N PRO A 65 18.35 6.58 14.00
CA PRO A 65 19.73 6.75 14.47
C PRO A 65 19.95 6.31 15.92
N ASP A 66 18.94 6.51 16.77
CA ASP A 66 18.97 6.17 18.21
C ASP A 66 18.54 4.72 18.51
N GLU A 67 18.13 3.93 17.51
CA GLU A 67 17.82 2.51 17.73
C GLU A 67 19.12 1.72 17.93
N PRO A 68 19.21 0.88 18.98
CA PRO A 68 20.42 0.15 19.30
C PRO A 68 20.92 -0.67 18.10
N ALA A 69 22.25 -0.74 17.94
CA ALA A 69 22.87 -1.54 16.88
C ALA A 69 22.40 -3.01 16.93
N THR A 70 22.25 -3.53 18.16
CA THR A 70 21.68 -4.84 18.46
C THR A 70 20.14 -4.76 18.47
N GLN A 71 19.51 -5.22 17.40
CA GLN A 71 18.10 -5.63 17.42
C GLN A 71 17.90 -6.68 18.53
N GLN A 72 16.71 -6.74 19.14
CA GLN A 72 16.43 -7.65 20.25
C GLN A 72 16.82 -9.10 19.85
N ALA A 73 17.74 -9.69 20.61
CA ALA A 73 18.33 -10.99 20.27
C ALA A 73 17.23 -12.06 20.06
N TYR A 74 17.46 -13.00 19.14
CA TYR A 74 16.47 -14.04 18.86
C TYR A 74 16.29 -14.96 20.09
N GLU A 75 15.18 -14.75 20.80
CA GLU A 75 14.77 -15.59 21.92
C GLU A 75 13.99 -16.80 21.38
N LYS A 76 14.65 -17.97 21.41
CA LYS A 76 14.11 -19.24 20.89
C LYS A 76 12.71 -19.50 21.45
N LYS A 77 11.77 -19.91 20.58
CA LYS A 77 10.36 -20.19 20.92
C LYS A 77 9.54 -19.05 21.56
N LYS A 78 10.06 -17.82 21.66
CA LYS A 78 9.29 -16.68 22.18
C LYS A 78 8.30 -16.15 21.11
N PRO A 79 7.05 -15.79 21.48
CA PRO A 79 6.16 -15.12 20.54
C PRO A 79 6.68 -13.76 20.12
N ILE A 80 6.60 -13.46 18.83
CA ILE A 80 6.93 -12.13 18.29
C ILE A 80 5.72 -11.50 17.60
N SER A 81 5.71 -10.17 17.57
CA SER A 81 4.70 -9.36 16.89
C SER A 81 5.30 -8.70 15.64
N VAL A 82 4.66 -8.92 14.50
CA VAL A 82 5.06 -8.41 13.19
C VAL A 82 3.90 -7.63 12.57
N LEU A 83 4.11 -6.36 12.23
CA LEU A 83 3.18 -5.58 11.44
C LEU A 83 3.47 -5.77 9.94
N ILE A 84 2.54 -6.40 9.23
CA ILE A 84 2.61 -6.59 7.79
C ILE A 84 2.03 -5.35 7.10
N ILE A 85 2.81 -4.73 6.22
CA ILE A 85 2.52 -3.45 5.57
C ILE A 85 2.61 -3.61 4.05
N GLY A 86 1.54 -3.31 3.32
CA GLY A 86 1.54 -3.24 1.86
C GLY A 86 1.39 -1.80 1.37
N THR A 87 2.34 -1.30 0.60
CA THR A 87 2.37 0.09 0.09
C THR A 87 2.15 0.17 -1.43
N ASP A 88 1.40 1.19 -1.86
CA ASP A 88 1.22 1.51 -3.29
C ASP A 88 2.34 2.47 -3.74
N THR A 89 3.54 1.95 -3.98
CA THR A 89 4.74 2.73 -4.37
C THR A 89 4.79 3.12 -5.85
N ARG A 90 3.62 3.41 -6.47
CA ARG A 90 3.57 3.88 -7.87
C ARG A 90 4.46 5.12 -8.05
N LYS A 91 5.48 4.96 -8.90
CA LYS A 91 6.61 5.90 -9.14
C LYS A 91 6.22 7.30 -9.65
N LEU A 92 4.93 7.61 -9.80
CA LEU A 92 4.40 8.95 -10.10
C LEU A 92 3.41 9.39 -9.01
N GLY A 93 3.84 10.28 -8.12
CA GLY A 93 2.97 11.20 -7.36
C GLY A 93 2.07 10.58 -6.28
N GLY A 94 2.24 9.31 -5.90
CA GLY A 94 1.42 8.66 -4.88
C GLY A 94 1.70 9.20 -3.47
N MET A 95 0.64 9.57 -2.74
CA MET A 95 0.67 9.58 -1.27
C MET A 95 1.09 8.18 -0.81
N LEU A 96 2.05 8.08 0.11
CA LEU A 96 2.60 6.81 0.66
C LEU A 96 1.61 6.11 1.61
N ASN A 97 0.37 5.94 1.16
CA ASN A 97 -0.70 5.33 1.93
C ASN A 97 -0.53 3.80 1.93
N THR A 98 -0.81 3.19 3.08
CA THR A 98 -0.79 1.73 3.23
C THR A 98 -2.15 1.14 2.84
N ASP A 99 -2.14 0.19 1.91
CA ASP A 99 -3.35 -0.46 1.38
C ASP A 99 -3.64 -1.79 2.08
N VAL A 100 -2.60 -2.41 2.65
CA VAL A 100 -2.63 -3.61 3.49
C VAL A 100 -1.99 -3.28 4.84
N LEU A 101 -2.70 -3.57 5.93
CA LEU A 101 -2.19 -3.48 7.30
C LEU A 101 -2.71 -4.69 8.08
N ILE A 102 -1.81 -5.55 8.54
CA ILE A 102 -2.17 -6.76 9.29
C ILE A 102 -1.20 -6.93 10.46
N LEU A 103 -1.73 -6.78 11.67
CA LEU A 103 -0.98 -7.07 12.88
C LEU A 103 -0.98 -8.58 13.10
N THR A 104 0.21 -9.16 13.18
CA THR A 104 0.41 -10.61 13.26
C THR A 104 1.24 -10.96 14.49
N VAL A 105 0.83 -11.96 15.24
CA VAL A 105 1.57 -12.60 16.33
C VAL A 105 1.96 -13.99 15.89
N VAL A 106 3.25 -14.29 16.00
CA VAL A 106 3.89 -15.53 15.56
C VAL A 106 4.43 -16.22 16.81
N ASP A 107 3.81 -17.33 17.24
CA ASP A 107 4.22 -18.13 18.41
C ASP A 107 4.88 -19.45 17.95
N PRO A 108 6.22 -19.57 18.00
CA PRO A 108 6.93 -20.77 17.57
C PRO A 108 6.80 -21.93 18.54
N ASP A 109 6.42 -21.68 19.80
CA ASP A 109 6.16 -22.77 20.75
C ASP A 109 4.82 -23.46 20.46
N ALA A 110 3.78 -22.65 20.19
CA ALA A 110 2.45 -23.15 19.83
C ALA A 110 2.33 -23.57 18.34
N GLN A 111 3.34 -23.29 17.51
CA GLN A 111 3.29 -23.35 16.04
C GLN A 111 2.07 -22.60 15.49
N ARG A 112 1.76 -21.41 16.04
CA ARG A 112 0.49 -20.70 15.76
C ARG A 112 0.76 -19.30 15.26
N VAL A 113 -0.01 -18.87 14.28
CA VAL A 113 -0.03 -17.48 13.80
C VAL A 113 -1.41 -16.91 14.07
N THR A 114 -1.46 -15.82 14.85
CA THR A 114 -2.70 -15.09 15.16
C THR A 114 -2.63 -13.73 14.48
N MET A 115 -3.57 -13.38 13.62
CA MET A 115 -3.52 -12.15 12.83
C MET A 115 -4.84 -11.38 12.88
N VAL A 116 -4.76 -10.05 12.83
CA VAL A 116 -5.93 -9.17 12.64
C VAL A 116 -5.64 -8.14 11.55
N SER A 117 -6.55 -8.04 10.58
CA SER A 117 -6.49 -6.99 9.56
C SER A 117 -6.98 -5.66 10.15
N LEU A 118 -6.28 -4.58 9.82
CA LEU A 118 -6.62 -3.22 10.20
C LEU A 118 -7.22 -2.51 8.98
N PRO A 119 -8.55 -2.33 8.90
CA PRO A 119 -9.20 -1.68 7.77
C PRO A 119 -8.58 -0.30 7.50
N ARG A 120 -8.28 0.01 6.24
CA ARG A 120 -7.44 1.17 5.86
C ARG A 120 -8.00 2.51 6.38
N ASP A 121 -9.32 2.60 6.49
CA ASP A 121 -10.07 3.79 6.90
C ASP A 121 -10.36 3.80 8.42
N THR A 122 -9.74 2.91 9.21
CA THR A 122 -9.92 2.85 10.68
C THR A 122 -9.52 4.18 11.34
N ARG A 123 -10.38 4.71 12.21
CA ARG A 123 -10.11 5.94 12.97
C ARG A 123 -9.03 5.68 14.03
N VAL A 124 -7.92 6.39 13.94
CA VAL A 124 -6.83 6.32 14.92
C VAL A 124 -6.45 7.72 15.42
N GLN A 125 -5.86 7.77 16.60
CA GLN A 125 -5.16 8.94 17.11
C GLN A 125 -3.67 8.60 17.14
N MET A 126 -2.86 9.33 16.37
CA MET A 126 -1.42 9.11 16.32
C MET A 126 -0.78 9.73 17.58
N PRO A 127 -0.01 8.97 18.39
CA PRO A 127 0.63 9.50 19.59
C PRO A 127 1.49 10.73 19.27
N GLY A 128 1.32 11.82 20.02
CA GLY A 128 2.03 13.10 19.79
C GLY A 128 1.38 14.04 18.76
N TYR A 129 0.36 13.60 18.00
CA TYR A 129 -0.28 14.43 16.97
C TYR A 129 -1.74 14.78 17.30
N PRO A 130 -2.22 15.99 16.93
CA PRO A 130 -3.59 16.39 17.17
C PRO A 130 -4.58 15.73 16.20
N GLY A 131 -5.82 15.53 16.67
CA GLY A 131 -6.95 15.09 15.85
C GLY A 131 -6.99 13.59 15.57
N TYR A 132 -7.91 13.20 14.70
CA TYR A 132 -8.08 11.81 14.25
C TYR A 132 -7.68 11.65 12.80
N HIS A 133 -7.05 10.53 12.51
CA HIS A 133 -6.47 10.21 11.22
C HIS A 133 -7.01 8.85 10.77
N LYS A 134 -6.90 8.57 9.48
CA LYS A 134 -7.13 7.21 8.96
C LYS A 134 -5.83 6.45 9.10
N ILE A 135 -5.91 5.18 9.51
CA ILE A 135 -4.70 4.39 9.75
C ILE A 135 -3.81 4.28 8.50
N ASN A 136 -4.39 4.30 7.29
CA ASN A 136 -3.62 4.27 6.05
C ASN A 136 -2.75 5.50 5.77
N SER A 137 -3.10 6.68 6.32
CA SER A 137 -2.31 7.91 6.16
C SER A 137 -1.17 8.05 7.17
N VAL A 138 -1.13 7.20 8.21
CA VAL A 138 -0.14 7.29 9.30
C VAL A 138 1.30 7.12 8.78
N PHE A 139 1.50 6.16 7.87
CA PHE A 139 2.81 5.92 7.25
C PHE A 139 3.28 7.14 6.43
N ALA A 140 2.41 7.69 5.58
CA ALA A 140 2.70 8.90 4.81
C ALA A 140 2.97 10.12 5.70
N ALA A 141 2.26 10.24 6.84
CA ALA A 141 2.49 11.29 7.82
C ALA A 141 3.88 11.16 8.46
N GLY A 142 4.27 9.98 8.93
CA GLY A 142 5.60 9.72 9.49
C GLY A 142 6.73 9.95 8.48
N GLU A 143 6.54 9.53 7.22
CA GLU A 143 7.51 9.84 6.15
C GLU A 143 7.63 11.35 5.88
N SER A 144 6.53 12.10 5.96
CA SER A 144 6.59 13.56 5.83
C SER A 144 7.35 14.23 6.99
N VAL A 145 7.39 13.61 8.16
CA VAL A 145 8.17 14.07 9.32
C VAL A 145 9.65 13.77 9.12
N ARG A 146 10.01 12.53 8.74
CA ARG A 146 11.38 12.15 8.36
C ARG A 146 11.96 13.09 7.30
N ILE A 147 11.26 13.26 6.18
CA ILE A 147 11.72 14.10 5.06
C ILE A 147 11.93 15.56 5.49
N ARG A 148 11.09 16.09 6.39
CA ARG A 148 11.27 17.45 6.92
C ARG A 148 12.47 17.59 7.84
N ALA A 149 12.74 16.59 8.68
CA ALA A 149 13.92 16.58 9.54
C ALA A 149 15.20 16.53 8.68
N GLU A 150 15.25 15.62 7.70
CA GLU A 150 16.36 15.50 6.73
C GLU A 150 16.61 16.80 5.96
N GLN A 151 15.55 17.45 5.47
CA GLN A 151 15.65 18.73 4.75
C GLN A 151 16.16 19.89 5.63
N ARG A 152 16.10 19.76 6.95
CA ARG A 152 16.58 20.76 7.92
C ARG A 152 17.94 20.39 8.55
N GLY A 153 18.44 19.18 8.32
CA GLY A 153 19.59 18.64 9.05
C GLY A 153 19.29 18.32 10.52
N GLU A 154 18.02 18.15 10.87
CA GLU A 154 17.57 17.72 12.21
C GLU A 154 17.68 16.19 12.34
N PRO A 155 17.95 15.64 13.54
CA PRO A 155 17.97 14.19 13.75
C PRO A 155 16.60 13.58 13.49
N VAL A 156 16.56 12.50 12.71
CA VAL A 156 15.34 11.74 12.41
C VAL A 156 14.92 10.93 13.64
N THR A 157 13.95 11.44 14.40
CA THR A 157 13.39 10.78 15.58
C THR A 157 12.14 9.94 15.28
N GLU A 158 11.55 10.11 14.09
CA GLU A 158 10.34 9.42 13.67
C GLU A 158 10.23 9.34 12.13
N ASN A 159 9.61 8.27 11.63
CA ASN A 159 9.41 7.95 10.23
C ASN A 159 8.10 7.17 10.02
N GLY A 160 7.80 6.77 8.78
CA GLY A 160 6.54 6.10 8.45
C GLY A 160 6.29 4.78 9.20
N VAL A 161 7.33 3.98 9.40
CA VAL A 161 7.25 2.70 10.13
C VAL A 161 7.08 2.94 11.62
N SER A 162 7.94 3.75 12.24
CA SER A 162 7.94 3.98 13.69
C SER A 162 6.65 4.64 14.20
N LEU A 163 6.12 5.64 13.48
CA LEU A 163 4.82 6.25 13.84
C LEU A 163 3.65 5.26 13.70
N LEU A 164 3.72 4.39 12.69
CA LEU A 164 2.71 3.35 12.48
C LEU A 164 2.78 2.25 13.57
N LYS A 165 3.98 1.79 13.95
CA LYS A 165 4.20 0.87 15.09
C LYS A 165 3.57 1.48 16.36
N LYS A 166 3.98 2.69 16.77
CA LYS A 166 3.43 3.43 17.93
C LYS A 166 1.90 3.56 17.90
N THR A 167 1.32 3.85 16.72
CA THR A 167 -0.13 4.02 16.57
C THR A 167 -0.89 2.70 16.73
N VAL A 168 -0.34 1.59 16.21
CA VAL A 168 -0.92 0.25 16.37
C VAL A 168 -0.76 -0.25 17.80
N GLU A 169 0.38 -0.02 18.45
CA GLU A 169 0.63 -0.32 19.86
C GLU A 169 -0.38 0.39 20.77
N ALA A 170 -0.57 1.69 20.58
CA ALA A 170 -1.55 2.48 21.34
C ALA A 170 -2.99 1.99 21.14
N MET A 171 -3.33 1.42 19.97
CA MET A 171 -4.65 0.89 19.67
C MET A 171 -4.87 -0.52 20.29
N MET A 172 -3.87 -1.40 20.19
CA MET A 172 -4.00 -2.84 20.47
C MET A 172 -3.42 -3.30 21.82
N GLY A 173 -2.56 -2.49 22.44
CA GLY A 173 -2.00 -2.79 23.76
C GLY A 173 -0.99 -3.94 23.80
N ILE A 174 -0.51 -4.42 22.65
CA ILE A 174 0.69 -5.27 22.56
C ILE A 174 1.84 -4.47 21.92
N PRO A 175 3.10 -4.73 22.29
CA PRO A 175 4.24 -4.18 21.56
C PRO A 175 4.20 -4.67 20.11
N VAL A 176 4.63 -3.84 19.17
CA VAL A 176 4.82 -4.19 17.76
C VAL A 176 6.33 -4.24 17.52
N GLN A 177 6.93 -5.40 17.79
CA GLN A 177 8.39 -5.55 17.77
C GLN A 177 8.97 -5.34 16.38
N HIS A 178 8.33 -5.95 15.37
CA HIS A 178 8.84 -6.02 14.02
C HIS A 178 7.86 -5.53 12.96
N TYR A 179 8.37 -5.25 11.76
CA TYR A 179 7.55 -4.98 10.57
C TYR A 179 8.05 -5.76 9.36
N VAL A 180 7.13 -6.04 8.42
CA VAL A 180 7.47 -6.51 7.07
C VAL A 180 6.69 -5.64 6.09
N LEU A 181 7.40 -4.76 5.38
CA LEU A 181 6.85 -3.89 4.34
C LEU A 181 7.15 -4.47 2.97
N PHE A 182 6.13 -4.54 2.11
CA PHE A 182 6.29 -4.93 0.71
C PHE A 182 5.55 -3.98 -0.23
N ASP A 183 6.09 -3.84 -1.44
CA ASP A 183 5.39 -3.19 -2.55
C ASP A 183 4.63 -4.20 -3.44
N PHE A 184 3.88 -3.69 -4.42
CA PHE A 184 3.14 -4.54 -5.35
C PHE A 184 4.02 -5.31 -6.36
N GLU A 185 5.21 -4.79 -6.70
CA GLU A 185 6.15 -5.49 -7.60
C GLU A 185 6.62 -6.78 -6.89
N GLY A 186 7.08 -6.67 -5.63
CA GLY A 186 7.42 -7.80 -4.77
C GLY A 186 6.27 -8.78 -4.54
N PHE A 187 5.06 -8.29 -4.23
CA PHE A 187 3.89 -9.15 -4.06
C PHE A 187 3.60 -10.00 -5.31
N THR A 188 3.65 -9.39 -6.51
CA THR A 188 3.44 -10.15 -7.76
C THR A 188 4.54 -11.19 -7.98
N ALA A 189 5.80 -10.79 -7.82
CA ALA A 189 6.95 -11.66 -8.05
C ALA A 189 7.02 -12.86 -7.08
N VAL A 190 6.62 -12.68 -5.81
CA VAL A 190 6.47 -13.78 -4.84
C VAL A 190 5.48 -14.83 -5.34
N ILE A 191 4.29 -14.40 -5.75
CA ILE A 191 3.21 -15.32 -6.16
C ILE A 191 3.58 -16.04 -7.46
N ASP A 192 4.18 -15.34 -8.43
CA ASP A 192 4.66 -15.96 -9.67
C ASP A 192 5.78 -16.98 -9.40
N LYS A 193 6.72 -16.69 -8.48
CA LYS A 193 7.78 -17.62 -8.08
C LYS A 193 7.24 -18.89 -7.40
N LEU A 194 6.09 -18.81 -6.72
CA LEU A 194 5.39 -19.95 -6.12
C LEU A 194 4.53 -20.75 -7.12
N GLY A 195 4.54 -20.38 -8.40
CA GLY A 195 3.69 -20.97 -9.43
C GLY A 195 2.20 -20.63 -9.24
N GLY A 196 1.92 -19.44 -8.72
CA GLY A 196 0.58 -18.97 -8.37
C GLY A 196 0.04 -19.52 -7.05
N VAL A 197 -1.06 -18.92 -6.57
CA VAL A 197 -1.78 -19.29 -5.34
C VAL A 197 -3.19 -19.76 -5.65
N GLU A 198 -3.65 -20.86 -5.05
CA GLU A 198 -5.05 -21.29 -5.15
C GLU A 198 -5.92 -20.47 -4.20
N VAL A 199 -6.99 -19.86 -4.71
CA VAL A 199 -8.02 -19.18 -3.90
C VAL A 199 -9.42 -19.53 -4.40
N THR A 200 -10.43 -19.34 -3.54
CA THR A 200 -11.84 -19.54 -3.86
C THR A 200 -12.52 -18.18 -4.08
N VAL A 201 -12.63 -17.78 -5.34
CA VAL A 201 -13.26 -16.50 -5.69
C VAL A 201 -14.78 -16.57 -5.50
N ASP A 202 -15.31 -15.69 -4.67
CA ASP A 202 -16.69 -15.69 -4.15
C ASP A 202 -17.76 -15.40 -5.23
N ARG A 203 -17.42 -14.53 -6.18
CA ARG A 203 -18.26 -14.11 -7.31
C ARG A 203 -17.36 -13.72 -8.48
N ASP A 204 -17.88 -13.68 -9.71
CA ASP A 204 -17.14 -13.07 -10.81
C ASP A 204 -16.73 -11.64 -10.43
N LEU A 205 -15.47 -11.27 -10.67
CA LEU A 205 -14.88 -9.96 -10.37
C LEU A 205 -14.34 -9.33 -11.65
N VAL A 206 -14.54 -8.03 -11.88
CA VAL A 206 -14.02 -7.30 -13.04
C VAL A 206 -13.23 -6.08 -12.56
N TYR A 207 -11.90 -6.18 -12.60
CA TYR A 207 -10.99 -5.13 -12.15
C TYR A 207 -10.24 -4.49 -13.32
N GLU A 208 -9.88 -3.22 -13.15
CA GLU A 208 -8.99 -2.49 -14.06
C GLU A 208 -7.53 -2.65 -13.60
N LEU A 209 -6.61 -2.77 -14.55
CA LEU A 209 -5.17 -2.83 -14.24
C LEU A 209 -4.63 -1.44 -13.84
N PRO A 210 -3.56 -1.37 -13.01
CA PRO A 210 -2.96 -0.10 -12.60
C PRO A 210 -2.50 0.82 -13.74
N GLN A 211 -2.26 0.25 -14.93
CA GLN A 211 -1.88 0.97 -16.15
C GLN A 211 -3.06 1.67 -16.85
N GLY A 212 -4.30 1.39 -16.43
CA GLY A 212 -5.53 1.95 -16.99
C GLY A 212 -5.99 1.30 -18.30
N GLY A 213 -7.29 1.35 -18.57
CA GLY A 213 -7.93 0.94 -19.83
C GLY A 213 -8.00 -0.58 -20.09
N VAL A 214 -7.14 -1.37 -19.44
CA VAL A 214 -7.12 -2.84 -19.54
C VAL A 214 -7.91 -3.43 -18.38
N TYR A 215 -8.90 -4.26 -18.69
CA TYR A 215 -9.78 -4.91 -17.72
C TYR A 215 -9.50 -6.41 -17.69
N LYS A 216 -9.37 -6.98 -16.49
CA LYS A 216 -9.26 -8.41 -16.26
C LYS A 216 -10.45 -8.93 -15.45
N ARG A 217 -10.77 -10.20 -15.65
CA ARG A 217 -11.90 -10.89 -15.01
C ARG A 217 -11.39 -12.10 -14.24
N LEU A 218 -11.80 -12.22 -12.99
CA LEU A 218 -11.71 -13.46 -12.23
C LEU A 218 -13.08 -14.14 -12.25
N LYS A 219 -13.09 -15.45 -12.40
CA LYS A 219 -14.33 -16.26 -12.38
C LYS A 219 -14.65 -16.69 -10.96
N LYS A 220 -15.94 -16.83 -10.63
CA LYS A 220 -16.36 -17.50 -9.39
C LYS A 220 -15.83 -18.94 -9.34
N GLY A 221 -15.38 -19.37 -8.17
CA GLY A 221 -14.91 -20.73 -7.91
C GLY A 221 -13.42 -20.80 -7.53
N ARG A 222 -12.93 -22.02 -7.34
CA ARG A 222 -11.50 -22.27 -7.12
C ARG A 222 -10.71 -22.08 -8.40
N GLN A 223 -9.60 -21.35 -8.31
CA GLN A 223 -8.65 -21.16 -9.41
C GLN A 223 -7.28 -20.76 -8.86
N VAL A 224 -6.23 -21.12 -9.59
CA VAL A 224 -4.86 -20.66 -9.30
C VAL A 224 -4.67 -19.28 -9.93
N LEU A 225 -4.30 -18.30 -9.10
CA LEU A 225 -4.00 -16.94 -9.53
C LEU A 225 -2.50 -16.74 -9.64
N ASN A 226 -2.05 -16.19 -10.78
CA ASN A 226 -0.71 -15.62 -10.90
C ASN A 226 -0.61 -14.28 -10.13
N GLY A 227 0.59 -13.69 -10.05
CA GLY A 227 0.86 -12.49 -9.25
C GLY A 227 -0.06 -11.32 -9.60
N GLU A 228 -0.23 -11.03 -10.89
CA GLU A 228 -1.09 -9.95 -11.37
C GLU A 228 -2.58 -10.19 -11.07
N GLN A 229 -3.04 -11.43 -11.20
CA GLN A 229 -4.40 -11.85 -10.85
C GLN A 229 -4.67 -11.77 -9.35
N ALA A 230 -3.72 -12.25 -8.53
CA ALA A 230 -3.80 -12.17 -7.08
C ALA A 230 -3.76 -10.71 -6.60
N LEU A 231 -2.98 -9.85 -7.27
CA LEU A 231 -2.94 -8.41 -6.96
C LEU A 231 -4.28 -7.75 -7.27
N GLY A 232 -4.90 -8.11 -8.40
CA GLY A 232 -6.28 -7.71 -8.71
C GLY A 232 -7.28 -8.19 -7.67
N PHE A 233 -7.18 -9.45 -7.23
CA PHE A 233 -8.05 -10.06 -6.23
C PHE A 233 -8.00 -9.33 -4.87
N VAL A 234 -6.80 -9.09 -4.33
CA VAL A 234 -6.62 -8.43 -3.02
C VAL A 234 -6.83 -6.91 -3.05
N ARG A 235 -6.93 -6.30 -4.23
CA ARG A 235 -7.21 -4.85 -4.41
C ARG A 235 -8.62 -4.55 -4.92
N HIS A 236 -9.39 -5.54 -5.35
CA HIS A 236 -10.71 -5.34 -5.93
C HIS A 236 -11.62 -4.53 -5.00
N ARG A 237 -12.11 -3.39 -5.49
CA ARG A 237 -13.01 -2.49 -4.76
C ARG A 237 -14.10 -1.93 -5.66
N VAL A 238 -13.74 -1.32 -6.78
CA VAL A 238 -14.68 -0.81 -7.79
C VAL A 238 -14.78 -1.83 -8.91
N ASP A 239 -16.01 -2.19 -9.29
CA ASP A 239 -16.27 -3.08 -10.43
C ASP A 239 -16.93 -2.30 -11.57
N ARG A 240 -16.47 -2.52 -12.80
CA ARG A 240 -16.98 -1.81 -13.99
C ARG A 240 -18.46 -2.09 -14.28
N ARG A 241 -19.05 -3.17 -13.73
CA ARG A 241 -20.48 -3.48 -13.84
C ARG A 241 -21.35 -2.57 -12.94
N GLY A 242 -20.75 -1.70 -12.13
CA GLY A 242 -21.41 -0.70 -11.31
C GLY A 242 -21.47 -1.07 -9.83
N HIS A 243 -21.86 -0.10 -8.98
CA HIS A 243 -21.74 -0.16 -7.52
C HIS A 243 -22.37 -1.38 -6.82
N ALA A 244 -23.34 -2.06 -7.44
CA ALA A 244 -23.88 -3.33 -6.94
C ALA A 244 -22.84 -4.47 -6.89
N TYR A 245 -21.76 -4.35 -7.66
CA TYR A 245 -20.65 -5.30 -7.76
C TYR A 245 -19.37 -4.81 -7.07
N ASP A 246 -19.39 -3.63 -6.47
CA ASP A 246 -18.27 -3.11 -5.67
C ASP A 246 -18.02 -4.03 -4.45
N SER A 247 -16.77 -4.09 -4.00
CA SER A 247 -16.35 -4.81 -2.81
C SER A 247 -16.13 -3.83 -1.65
N SER A 248 -16.56 -4.21 -0.45
CA SER A 248 -16.24 -3.48 0.78
C SER A 248 -14.77 -3.65 1.17
N ASP A 249 -14.27 -2.82 2.09
CA ASP A 249 -12.93 -3.03 2.66
C ASP A 249 -12.85 -4.35 3.46
N PHE A 250 -13.98 -4.85 3.98
CA PHE A 250 -14.04 -6.14 4.69
C PHE A 250 -13.86 -7.32 3.73
N ASP A 251 -14.46 -7.26 2.55
CA ASP A 251 -14.23 -8.26 1.49
C ASP A 251 -12.77 -8.24 1.02
N ARG A 252 -12.18 -7.05 0.95
CA ARG A 252 -10.76 -6.85 0.60
C ARG A 252 -9.83 -7.48 1.66
N ASN A 253 -10.09 -7.21 2.93
CA ASN A 253 -9.34 -7.80 4.05
C ASN A 253 -9.48 -9.34 4.10
N ARG A 254 -10.68 -9.88 3.82
CA ARG A 254 -10.91 -11.33 3.70
C ARG A 254 -10.05 -11.95 2.59
N ARG A 255 -10.04 -11.35 1.39
CA ARG A 255 -9.23 -11.81 0.25
C ARG A 255 -7.72 -11.72 0.52
N GLN A 256 -7.27 -10.70 1.25
CA GLN A 256 -5.88 -10.58 1.71
C GLN A 256 -5.49 -11.74 2.66
N GLN A 257 -6.34 -12.05 3.65
CA GLN A 257 -6.11 -13.17 4.55
C GLN A 257 -6.16 -14.54 3.84
N GLU A 258 -7.00 -14.68 2.82
CA GLU A 258 -7.08 -15.88 1.98
C GLU A 258 -5.79 -16.09 1.18
N VAL A 259 -5.26 -15.03 0.53
CA VAL A 259 -3.97 -15.11 -0.17
C VAL A 259 -2.82 -15.39 0.80
N ILE A 260 -2.83 -14.83 2.01
CA ILE A 260 -1.80 -15.13 3.03
C ILE A 260 -1.83 -16.60 3.45
N ARG A 261 -3.03 -17.20 3.62
CA ARG A 261 -3.16 -18.65 3.84
C ARG A 261 -2.60 -19.45 2.66
N ALA A 262 -3.01 -19.12 1.44
CA ALA A 262 -2.53 -19.82 0.23
C ALA A 262 -1.01 -19.71 0.01
N VAL A 263 -0.39 -18.59 0.39
CA VAL A 263 1.07 -18.45 0.42
C VAL A 263 1.68 -19.34 1.53
N ALA A 264 1.08 -19.38 2.71
CA ALA A 264 1.52 -20.26 3.79
C ALA A 264 1.39 -21.76 3.43
N ASP A 265 0.33 -22.17 2.73
CA ASP A 265 0.17 -23.53 2.18
C ASP A 265 1.34 -23.89 1.24
N LYS A 266 1.70 -22.98 0.33
CA LYS A 266 2.83 -23.17 -0.58
C LYS A 266 4.16 -23.27 0.18
N VAL A 267 4.35 -22.48 1.24
CA VAL A 267 5.57 -22.47 2.07
C VAL A 267 5.64 -23.64 3.08
N THR A 268 4.52 -24.25 3.44
CA THR A 268 4.47 -25.43 4.35
C THR A 268 4.39 -26.77 3.61
N SER A 269 4.19 -26.76 2.28
CA SER A 269 4.21 -27.95 1.42
C SER A 269 5.55 -28.70 1.45
N MET A 270 5.62 -29.88 0.81
CA MET A 270 6.83 -30.72 0.72
C MET A 270 8.05 -30.00 0.08
N ASN A 271 7.84 -28.92 -0.69
CA ASN A 271 8.89 -28.05 -1.22
C ASN A 271 9.14 -26.79 -0.36
N GLY A 272 8.60 -26.75 0.86
CA GLY A 272 8.41 -25.56 1.66
C GLY A 272 9.67 -24.74 1.93
N LEU A 273 10.75 -25.40 2.37
CA LEU A 273 12.04 -24.74 2.61
C LEU A 273 12.63 -24.12 1.32
N ARG A 274 12.50 -24.81 0.19
CA ARG A 274 12.92 -24.28 -1.12
C ARG A 274 12.06 -23.08 -1.54
N ASN A 275 10.75 -23.15 -1.29
CA ASN A 275 9.82 -22.06 -1.56
C ASN A 275 10.12 -20.85 -0.67
N ALA A 276 10.39 -21.03 0.63
CA ALA A 276 10.79 -19.96 1.53
C ALA A 276 12.05 -19.22 1.03
N PHE A 277 13.11 -19.94 0.66
CA PHE A 277 14.30 -19.32 0.07
C PHE A 277 14.02 -18.64 -1.28
N ALA A 278 13.18 -19.24 -2.13
CA ALA A 278 12.79 -18.66 -3.41
C ALA A 278 12.00 -17.34 -3.26
N ILE A 279 11.13 -17.23 -2.24
CA ILE A 279 10.44 -15.99 -1.87
C ILE A 279 11.47 -14.93 -1.44
N LEU A 280 12.36 -15.26 -0.50
CA LEU A 280 13.38 -14.33 -0.02
C LEU A 280 14.26 -13.82 -1.16
N GLU A 281 14.76 -14.72 -2.03
CA GLU A 281 15.59 -14.36 -3.20
C GLU A 281 14.86 -13.39 -4.14
N THR A 282 13.61 -13.70 -4.48
CA THR A 282 12.85 -12.98 -5.51
C THR A 282 12.32 -11.65 -4.99
N ALA A 283 11.90 -11.62 -3.73
CA ALA A 283 11.28 -10.46 -3.11
C ALA A 283 12.29 -9.55 -2.39
N GLY A 284 13.57 -9.95 -2.30
CA GLY A 284 14.51 -9.34 -1.36
C GLY A 284 14.83 -7.86 -1.59
N GLN A 285 14.57 -7.33 -2.79
CA GLN A 285 14.68 -5.90 -3.11
C GLN A 285 13.39 -5.12 -2.81
N HIS A 286 12.25 -5.82 -2.79
CA HIS A 286 10.89 -5.28 -2.64
C HIS A 286 10.30 -5.48 -1.23
N ILE A 287 10.96 -6.28 -0.38
CA ILE A 287 10.65 -6.46 1.03
C ILE A 287 11.65 -5.65 1.87
N LYS A 288 11.13 -4.89 2.83
CA LYS A 288 11.88 -4.20 3.89
C LYS A 288 11.43 -4.73 5.25
N THR A 289 12.36 -4.93 6.18
CA THR A 289 12.07 -5.42 7.53
C THR A 289 13.16 -5.02 8.52
N ASP A 290 12.79 -4.88 9.78
CA ASP A 290 13.68 -4.75 10.94
C ASP A 290 14.03 -6.11 11.58
N LEU A 291 13.68 -7.23 10.95
CA LEU A 291 14.11 -8.56 11.37
C LEU A 291 15.59 -8.80 11.04
N SER A 292 16.35 -9.35 11.99
CA SER A 292 17.74 -9.75 11.79
C SER A 292 17.86 -11.06 10.99
N LYS A 293 19.05 -11.37 10.44
CA LYS A 293 19.28 -12.64 9.73
C LYS A 293 19.09 -13.84 10.67
N GLU A 294 19.56 -13.70 11.90
CA GLU A 294 19.47 -14.66 12.98
C GLU A 294 18.01 -14.86 13.41
N GLN A 295 17.22 -13.78 13.49
CA GLN A 295 15.79 -13.86 13.76
C GLN A 295 15.02 -14.56 12.62
N ILE A 296 15.25 -14.19 11.35
CA ILE A 296 14.60 -14.86 10.19
C ILE A 296 14.95 -16.35 10.16
N THR A 297 16.23 -16.68 10.36
CA THR A 297 16.71 -18.08 10.33
C THR A 297 16.20 -18.87 11.54
N GLY A 298 16.23 -18.28 12.73
CA GLY A 298 15.74 -18.88 13.97
C GLY A 298 14.24 -19.17 13.90
N LEU A 299 13.43 -18.19 13.46
CA LEU A 299 12.01 -18.37 13.19
C LEU A 299 11.77 -19.50 12.19
N ALA A 300 12.47 -19.52 11.06
CA ALA A 300 12.29 -20.54 10.03
C ALA A 300 12.61 -21.97 10.54
N LEU A 301 13.58 -22.12 11.44
CA LEU A 301 13.92 -23.39 12.08
C LEU A 301 12.92 -23.80 13.16
N ASP A 302 12.49 -22.87 14.01
CA ASP A 302 11.50 -23.15 15.06
C ASP A 302 10.08 -23.36 14.49
N PHE A 303 9.71 -22.77 13.34
CA PHE A 303 8.42 -22.95 12.64
C PHE A 303 8.36 -24.16 11.66
N THR A 304 9.34 -25.07 11.70
CA THR A 304 9.41 -26.21 10.75
C THR A 304 8.22 -27.17 10.78
N SER A 305 7.43 -27.21 11.85
CA SER A 305 6.24 -28.08 12.00
C SER A 305 4.92 -27.35 11.78
N PHE A 306 4.96 -26.16 11.17
CA PHE A 306 3.80 -25.31 10.97
C PHE A 306 2.89 -25.80 9.84
N SER A 307 1.59 -25.58 10.02
CA SER A 307 0.55 -25.77 9.01
C SER A 307 -0.27 -24.48 8.92
N SER A 308 -0.71 -24.12 7.72
CA SER A 308 -1.62 -23.00 7.45
C SER A 308 -2.93 -23.07 8.24
N GLU A 309 -3.37 -24.27 8.62
CA GLU A 309 -4.54 -24.50 9.49
C GLU A 309 -4.38 -23.84 10.87
N ARG A 310 -3.13 -23.61 11.31
CA ARG A 310 -2.81 -22.90 12.57
C ARG A 310 -2.79 -21.37 12.40
N ILE A 311 -3.30 -20.84 11.28
CA ILE A 311 -3.53 -19.40 11.06
C ILE A 311 -4.92 -19.01 11.57
N VAL A 312 -4.94 -18.42 12.76
CA VAL A 312 -6.13 -17.81 13.36
C VAL A 312 -6.24 -16.37 12.86
N SER A 313 -7.26 -16.07 12.05
CA SER A 313 -7.62 -14.68 11.72
C SER A 313 -8.71 -14.20 12.66
N LEU A 314 -8.42 -13.15 13.43
CA LEU A 314 -9.37 -12.52 14.33
C LEU A 314 -10.34 -11.64 13.54
N ASP A 315 -11.64 -11.82 13.79
CA ASP A 315 -12.69 -10.94 13.30
C ASP A 315 -12.75 -9.67 14.16
N ASN A 316 -12.51 -8.52 13.53
CA ASN A 316 -12.59 -7.21 14.17
C ASN A 316 -14.02 -6.66 14.28
N GLY A 317 -15.00 -7.28 13.62
CA GLY A 317 -16.40 -6.84 13.58
C GLY A 317 -16.59 -5.39 13.13
N ALA A 318 -15.61 -4.82 12.43
CA ALA A 318 -15.56 -3.40 12.16
C ALA A 318 -16.64 -2.97 11.14
N VAL A 319 -17.09 -1.72 11.27
CA VAL A 319 -18.20 -1.15 10.51
C VAL A 319 -17.83 0.22 9.93
N TRP A 320 -18.29 0.51 8.72
CA TRP A 320 -18.13 1.83 8.11
C TRP A 320 -19.19 2.79 8.65
N ASP A 321 -18.77 3.91 9.26
CA ASP A 321 -19.69 4.96 9.70
C ASP A 321 -19.63 6.14 8.70
N SER A 322 -20.64 6.20 7.82
CA SER A 322 -20.72 7.19 6.74
C SER A 322 -20.85 8.64 7.23
N ARG A 323 -21.24 8.86 8.50
CA ARG A 323 -21.35 10.22 9.08
C ARG A 323 -19.99 10.74 9.56
N LEU A 324 -19.10 9.83 9.90
CA LEU A 324 -17.75 10.13 10.39
C LEU A 324 -16.68 9.91 9.31
N LEU A 325 -16.99 9.19 8.23
CA LEU A 325 -16.09 8.82 7.14
C LEU A 325 -14.89 7.96 7.59
N TYR A 326 -15.09 7.18 8.65
CA TYR A 326 -14.13 6.23 9.21
C TYR A 326 -14.74 4.83 9.34
N THR A 327 -13.86 3.83 9.35
CA THR A 327 -14.17 2.52 9.90
C THR A 327 -13.98 2.53 11.42
N LEU A 328 -14.95 1.96 12.13
CA LEU A 328 -15.00 1.92 13.59
C LEU A 328 -15.31 0.50 14.07
N TRP A 329 -14.81 0.15 15.24
CA TRP A 329 -14.86 -1.21 15.78
C TRP A 329 -15.81 -1.24 17.00
N PRO A 330 -16.73 -2.21 17.12
CA PRO A 330 -17.52 -2.37 18.35
C PRO A 330 -16.61 -2.59 19.55
N LYS A 331 -16.93 -2.02 20.72
CA LYS A 331 -16.08 -2.14 21.92
C LYS A 331 -15.79 -3.59 22.29
N GLU A 332 -16.82 -4.44 22.28
CA GLU A 332 -16.70 -5.86 22.60
C GLU A 332 -15.69 -6.58 21.69
N LYS A 333 -15.73 -6.29 20.38
CA LYS A 333 -14.81 -6.86 19.39
C LYS A 333 -13.39 -6.33 19.54
N MET A 334 -13.23 -5.04 19.86
CA MET A 334 -11.92 -4.47 20.20
C MET A 334 -11.30 -5.19 21.40
N ASP A 335 -12.07 -5.37 22.48
CA ASP A 335 -11.59 -6.01 23.70
C ASP A 335 -11.30 -7.51 23.51
N GLN A 336 -12.11 -8.23 22.72
CA GLN A 336 -11.83 -9.61 22.28
C GLN A 336 -10.51 -9.70 21.50
N VAL A 337 -10.30 -8.83 20.51
CA VAL A 337 -9.06 -8.80 19.71
C VAL A 337 -7.84 -8.48 20.58
N ARG A 338 -7.92 -7.44 21.43
CA ARG A 338 -6.86 -7.07 22.38
C ARG A 338 -6.48 -8.25 23.29
N SER A 339 -7.48 -8.90 23.90
CA SER A 339 -7.27 -10.04 24.79
C SER A 339 -6.64 -11.25 24.08
N ALA A 340 -7.08 -11.54 22.85
CA ALA A 340 -6.52 -12.63 22.05
C ALA A 340 -5.06 -12.35 21.63
N LEU A 341 -4.75 -11.11 21.23
CA LEU A 341 -3.38 -10.68 20.88
C LEU A 341 -2.45 -10.71 22.09
N GLN A 342 -2.90 -10.21 23.25
CA GLN A 342 -2.15 -10.23 24.51
C GLN A 342 -1.85 -11.67 24.96
N SER A 343 -2.86 -12.56 24.88
CA SER A 343 -2.71 -13.98 25.18
C SER A 343 -1.72 -14.67 24.24
N ALA A 344 -1.80 -14.41 22.93
CA ALA A 344 -0.87 -14.95 21.94
C ALA A 344 0.57 -14.43 22.13
N MET A 345 0.72 -13.17 22.55
CA MET A 345 2.01 -12.56 22.88
C MET A 345 2.56 -12.99 24.25
N LYS A 346 1.77 -13.66 25.10
CA LYS A 346 2.11 -14.01 26.49
C LYS A 346 2.46 -12.76 27.33
N VAL A 347 1.75 -11.64 27.08
CA VAL A 347 1.92 -10.34 27.80
C VAL A 347 0.62 -9.88 28.44
N THR A 348 0.72 -9.11 29.53
CA THR A 348 -0.42 -8.40 30.14
C THR A 348 -0.24 -6.90 29.91
N SER A 349 -1.23 -6.23 29.33
CA SER A 349 -1.13 -4.79 29.04
C SER A 349 -1.63 -3.95 30.22
N GLY A 350 -0.72 -3.20 30.86
CA GLY A 350 -1.06 -2.23 31.92
C GLY A 350 -1.29 -0.80 31.42
N ALA A 351 -1.22 -0.56 30.10
CA ALA A 351 -1.27 0.77 29.51
C ALA A 351 -2.70 1.25 29.23
N THR A 352 -2.95 2.56 29.32
CA THR A 352 -4.22 3.16 28.87
C THR A 352 -4.29 3.13 27.34
N LEU A 353 -5.18 2.31 26.80
CA LEU A 353 -5.30 2.09 25.35
C LEU A 353 -6.15 3.17 24.67
N SER A 354 -5.90 3.39 23.38
CA SER A 354 -6.62 4.37 22.56
C SER A 354 -8.00 3.84 22.16
N GLU A 355 -9.04 4.50 22.67
CA GLU A 355 -10.44 4.25 22.29
C GLU A 355 -10.82 4.97 20.97
N ALA A 356 -9.86 5.56 20.25
CA ALA A 356 -10.13 6.31 19.02
C ALA A 356 -10.88 5.47 17.96
N ALA A 357 -10.55 4.19 17.82
CA ALA A 357 -11.20 3.29 16.86
C ALA A 357 -12.58 2.77 17.32
N VAL A 358 -12.94 2.94 18.60
CA VAL A 358 -14.15 2.34 19.20
C VAL A 358 -15.41 3.11 18.80
N ALA A 359 -16.40 2.40 18.28
CA ALA A 359 -17.58 2.97 17.64
C ALA A 359 -18.47 3.76 18.61
N GLU A 360 -18.67 3.22 19.80
CA GLU A 360 -19.45 3.80 20.90
C GLU A 360 -18.81 5.11 21.37
N TYR A 361 -17.48 5.12 21.54
CA TYR A 361 -16.69 6.30 21.90
C TYR A 361 -16.78 7.39 20.82
N ALA A 362 -16.56 7.03 19.55
CA ALA A 362 -16.61 7.95 18.41
C ALA A 362 -17.99 8.65 18.28
N ARG A 363 -19.08 7.88 18.40
CA ARG A 363 -20.46 8.40 18.34
C ARG A 363 -20.81 9.28 19.54
N ALA A 364 -20.37 8.91 20.73
CA ALA A 364 -20.55 9.72 21.93
C ALA A 364 -19.81 11.07 21.82
N GLU A 365 -18.59 11.06 21.30
CA GLU A 365 -17.79 12.25 21.05
C GLU A 365 -18.43 13.18 20.02
N GLN A 366 -18.90 12.65 18.87
CA GLN A 366 -19.61 13.45 17.87
C GLN A 366 -20.83 14.16 18.47
N LYS A 367 -21.62 13.45 19.27
CA LYS A 367 -22.80 13.99 19.97
C LYS A 367 -22.42 15.08 21.00
N ARG A 368 -21.27 14.94 21.68
CA ARG A 368 -20.72 15.99 22.58
C ARG A 368 -20.31 17.24 21.79
N ARG A 369 -19.56 17.09 20.69
CA ARG A 369 -19.13 18.21 19.83
C ARG A 369 -20.33 18.98 19.25
N GLN A 370 -21.37 18.27 18.78
CA GLN A 370 -22.57 18.90 18.25
C GLN A 370 -23.34 19.70 19.33
N ARG A 371 -23.46 19.16 20.55
CA ARG A 371 -24.03 19.90 21.69
C ARG A 371 -23.24 21.17 22.03
N GLN A 372 -21.91 21.11 21.99
CA GLN A 372 -21.05 22.29 22.21
C GLN A 372 -21.20 23.34 21.10
N ALA A 373 -21.26 22.91 19.83
CA ALA A 373 -21.49 23.80 18.69
C ALA A 373 -22.85 24.51 18.80
N ASN A 374 -23.92 23.79 19.12
CA ASN A 374 -25.25 24.36 19.32
C ASN A 374 -25.25 25.40 20.45
N ARG A 375 -24.64 25.10 21.60
CA ARG A 375 -24.50 26.06 22.71
C ARG A 375 -23.75 27.32 22.31
N ARG A 376 -22.67 27.21 21.52
CA ARG A 376 -21.93 28.38 20.99
C ARG A 376 -22.77 29.24 20.04
N LEU A 377 -23.62 28.60 19.23
CA LEU A 377 -24.57 29.31 18.36
C LEU A 377 -25.68 30.00 19.17
N GLU A 378 -26.13 29.40 20.26
CA GLU A 378 -27.11 30.00 21.18
C GLU A 378 -26.54 31.21 21.93
N THR A 379 -25.31 31.13 22.45
CA THR A 379 -24.65 32.29 23.08
C THR A 379 -24.36 33.39 22.06
N GLY A 380 -23.81 33.05 20.89
CA GLY A 380 -23.55 34.03 19.82
C GLY A 380 -24.82 34.69 19.26
N ARG A 381 -25.98 34.02 19.31
CA ARG A 381 -27.28 34.64 18.99
C ARG A 381 -27.78 35.59 20.07
N ARG A 382 -27.46 35.36 21.35
CA ARG A 382 -27.81 36.25 22.47
C ARG A 382 -26.92 37.50 22.52
N GLU A 383 -25.70 37.43 21.97
CA GLU A 383 -24.74 38.53 21.94
C GLU A 383 -24.88 39.48 20.74
N LEU A 384 -25.79 39.20 19.79
CA LEU A 384 -26.12 40.14 18.72
C LEU A 384 -26.81 41.39 19.33
N PRO A 385 -26.19 42.59 19.30
CA PRO A 385 -26.82 43.77 19.86
C PRO A 385 -28.04 44.14 19.02
N ASN A 386 -29.17 44.36 19.68
CA ASN A 386 -30.40 44.84 19.04
C ASN A 386 -30.23 46.29 18.54
N ARG A 387 -29.51 46.48 17.43
CA ARG A 387 -29.45 47.76 16.70
C ARG A 387 -30.76 48.00 15.96
N GLN A 388 -31.82 48.28 16.73
CA GLN A 388 -32.95 49.05 16.23
C GLN A 388 -32.42 50.41 15.78
N GLY A 389 -32.61 50.73 14.50
CA GLY A 389 -32.11 51.96 13.92
C GLY A 389 -32.83 53.18 14.49
N LYS A 390 -32.11 54.03 15.22
CA LYS A 390 -32.49 55.45 15.33
C LYS A 390 -32.27 56.11 13.96
N PRO A 391 -33.20 56.93 13.45
CA PRO A 391 -32.97 57.68 12.23
C PRO A 391 -31.82 58.68 12.45
N ALA A 392 -30.86 58.70 11.53
CA ALA A 392 -29.73 59.63 11.61
C ALA A 392 -30.20 61.07 11.30
N ASN A 393 -29.92 62.00 12.21
CA ASN A 393 -30.15 63.42 11.99
C ASN A 393 -29.30 63.92 10.79
N ARG A 394 -29.88 64.83 10.00
CA ARG A 394 -29.20 65.46 8.86
C ARG A 394 -28.04 66.33 9.35
N LEU A 395 -26.87 66.17 8.72
CA LEU A 395 -25.81 67.19 8.73
C LEU A 395 -26.13 68.27 7.69
N PRO A 396 -25.79 69.55 7.94
CA PRO A 396 -26.12 70.66 7.04
C PRO A 396 -25.14 70.76 5.86
N VAL A 397 -25.67 71.10 4.68
CA VAL A 397 -24.90 71.35 3.45
C VAL A 397 -24.39 72.80 3.44
N PRO A 398 -23.10 73.07 3.20
CA PRO A 398 -22.61 74.43 2.99
C PRO A 398 -22.94 74.94 1.59
N ARG A 399 -23.51 76.15 1.50
CA ARG A 399 -23.75 76.88 0.24
C ARG A 399 -22.43 77.42 -0.35
N ARG A 400 -22.28 77.37 -1.68
CA ARG A 400 -21.52 78.37 -2.46
C ARG A 400 -22.25 78.71 -3.77
N HIS A 401 -21.84 79.79 -4.42
CA HIS A 401 -22.69 80.69 -5.17
C HIS A 401 -22.94 80.35 -6.65
N SER A 402 -24.18 80.60 -7.06
CA SER A 402 -24.63 81.26 -8.30
C SER A 402 -23.57 81.78 -9.30
N THR A 403 -23.75 81.40 -10.58
CA THR A 403 -23.97 82.35 -11.70
C THR A 403 -24.98 81.75 -12.70
N ALA A 404 -25.62 82.58 -13.52
CA ALA A 404 -26.86 82.24 -14.24
C ALA A 404 -26.76 82.44 -15.77
N ALA A 405 -27.62 81.75 -16.54
CA ALA A 405 -28.13 82.20 -17.85
C ALA A 405 -29.31 81.35 -18.39
N SER A 406 -30.54 81.84 -18.19
CA SER A 406 -31.68 82.01 -19.14
C SER A 406 -32.11 80.98 -20.22
N PRO A 407 -33.38 81.05 -20.72
CA PRO A 407 -34.18 79.84 -20.99
C PRO A 407 -34.97 79.80 -22.32
N ASN A 408 -35.72 78.71 -22.57
CA ASN A 408 -37.09 78.69 -23.16
C ASN A 408 -37.71 77.28 -23.08
N ARG A 409 -38.97 77.11 -22.62
CA ARG A 409 -40.26 77.04 -23.40
C ARG A 409 -40.32 75.87 -24.41
N LEU A 410 -41.39 75.07 -24.55
CA LEU A 410 -42.77 75.06 -24.00
C LEU A 410 -43.37 73.62 -24.09
N ILE A 411 -44.45 73.37 -23.35
CA ILE A 411 -45.37 72.19 -23.45
C ILE A 411 -46.63 72.62 -24.27
N PRO A 412 -47.73 71.85 -24.46
CA PRO A 412 -47.97 70.38 -24.49
C PRO A 412 -48.83 69.90 -25.71
N VAL A 413 -49.36 68.67 -25.66
CA VAL A 413 -50.76 68.23 -25.98
C VAL A 413 -50.85 66.90 -26.78
N THR A 414 -51.90 66.14 -26.46
CA THR A 414 -52.30 64.78 -26.85
C THR A 414 -53.14 64.68 -28.13
N CYS A 415 -53.13 63.53 -28.83
CA CYS A 415 -54.31 62.64 -29.05
C CYS A 415 -54.26 61.72 -30.30
N ARG A 416 -54.35 60.40 -30.06
CA ARG A 416 -55.18 59.37 -30.73
C ARG A 416 -55.04 59.08 -32.27
N PRO A 417 -55.64 57.97 -32.79
CA PRO A 417 -55.11 57.20 -33.94
C PRO A 417 -56.09 57.07 -35.13
N GLU A 418 -55.73 56.31 -36.19
CA GLU A 418 -56.65 55.38 -36.89
C GLU A 418 -55.99 54.49 -37.99
N LYS A 419 -56.59 53.29 -38.22
CA LYS A 419 -56.73 52.46 -39.46
C LYS A 419 -55.47 52.09 -40.30
N GLY A 420 -55.44 51.00 -41.08
CA GLY A 420 -56.41 49.94 -41.40
C GLY A 420 -55.70 48.67 -41.95
N GLU A 421 -56.26 47.46 -41.82
CA GLU A 421 -57.02 46.74 -42.88
C GLU A 421 -56.11 46.19 -44.03
N ARG A 422 -55.79 44.87 -44.13
CA ARG A 422 -56.37 43.79 -44.99
C ARG A 422 -55.29 42.66 -45.14
N THR A 423 -55.48 41.38 -45.50
CA THR A 423 -56.64 40.46 -45.71
C THR A 423 -56.22 38.96 -45.68
N THR A 424 -57.19 38.10 -45.34
CA THR A 424 -57.51 36.66 -45.62
C THR A 424 -56.85 35.86 -46.79
N PRO A 425 -57.03 34.50 -46.93
CA PRO A 425 -56.89 33.41 -45.93
C PRO A 425 -56.48 31.98 -46.47
N GLN A 426 -56.55 30.95 -45.59
CA GLN A 426 -56.82 29.48 -45.83
C GLN A 426 -55.83 28.52 -46.54
N ARG A 427 -55.43 27.46 -45.81
CA ARG A 427 -55.89 26.05 -46.02
C ARG A 427 -55.61 25.18 -44.77
N THR A 428 -56.20 23.98 -44.69
CA THR A 428 -56.64 23.30 -43.45
C THR A 428 -55.93 21.99 -43.06
N PHE A 429 -55.64 21.82 -41.74
CA PHE A 429 -55.69 20.61 -40.86
C PHE A 429 -55.05 19.25 -41.30
N PRO A 430 -54.70 18.27 -40.40
CA PRO A 430 -55.16 18.13 -39.00
C PRO A 430 -54.14 17.80 -37.87
N LEU A 431 -54.55 18.17 -36.64
CA LEU A 431 -54.44 17.46 -35.34
C LEU A 431 -53.12 16.76 -34.90
N ARG A 432 -52.38 17.38 -33.95
CA ARG A 432 -52.06 16.78 -32.63
C ARG A 432 -51.48 17.79 -31.62
N ALA A 433 -51.94 17.68 -30.36
CA ALA A 433 -51.33 18.20 -29.11
C ALA A 433 -51.05 19.71 -28.95
N GLU A 434 -52.00 20.41 -28.29
CA GLU A 434 -51.68 21.43 -27.27
C GLU A 434 -50.95 20.76 -26.07
N ARG A 435 -50.16 21.44 -25.21
CA ARG A 435 -50.07 22.87 -24.91
C ARG A 435 -48.71 23.26 -24.29
N ALA A 436 -48.22 24.47 -24.64
CA ALA A 436 -47.48 25.44 -23.79
C ALA A 436 -46.16 25.03 -23.07
N ASP A 437 -45.11 25.84 -22.95
CA ASP A 437 -44.65 27.10 -23.61
C ASP A 437 -43.17 27.33 -23.16
N SER A 438 -42.32 28.24 -23.67
CA SER A 438 -42.47 29.32 -24.67
C SER A 438 -41.17 29.57 -25.45
N LYS A 439 -41.01 30.78 -26.04
CA LYS A 439 -39.75 31.32 -26.58
C LYS A 439 -39.66 32.83 -26.27
N ARG A 440 -38.45 33.34 -25.96
CA ARG A 440 -37.74 34.50 -26.60
C ARG A 440 -36.48 34.88 -25.79
N LEU A 441 -35.29 34.97 -26.39
CA LEU A 441 -34.65 36.14 -27.04
C LEU A 441 -34.43 37.35 -26.09
N ARG A 442 -33.31 38.09 -26.09
CA ARG A 442 -31.93 37.95 -26.67
C ARG A 442 -31.07 39.15 -26.18
N ARG A 443 -29.73 39.05 -26.16
CA ARG A 443 -28.71 40.16 -26.10
C ARG A 443 -28.57 40.89 -24.71
N GLN A 444 -27.44 41.47 -24.28
CA GLN A 444 -26.05 41.58 -24.81
C GLN A 444 -25.02 42.00 -23.72
N ALA A 445 -23.81 41.41 -23.73
CA ALA A 445 -22.48 41.95 -23.31
C ALA A 445 -22.21 42.43 -21.84
N PRO A 446 -20.93 42.58 -21.41
CA PRO A 446 -19.70 41.81 -21.71
C PRO A 446 -18.96 41.28 -20.45
N ALA A 447 -18.00 40.36 -20.60
CA ALA A 447 -17.16 39.82 -19.52
C ALA A 447 -15.71 40.38 -19.52
N PRO A 448 -15.00 40.44 -18.37
CA PRO A 448 -13.64 40.98 -18.27
C PRO A 448 -12.55 40.02 -18.77
N LYS A 449 -11.42 40.61 -19.19
CA LYS A 449 -10.27 39.95 -19.85
C LYS A 449 -9.31 39.25 -18.87
N PRO A 450 -8.59 38.20 -19.30
CA PRO A 450 -7.30 37.81 -18.74
C PRO A 450 -6.14 38.13 -19.69
N SER A 451 -5.14 38.85 -19.17
CA SER A 451 -3.77 38.98 -19.71
C SER A 451 -2.81 38.20 -18.80
N SER A 452 -1.66 37.65 -19.21
CA SER A 452 -0.97 37.57 -20.51
C SER A 452 0.09 36.43 -20.47
N ARG A 453 0.57 36.02 -21.66
CA ARG A 453 1.69 35.08 -21.93
C ARG A 453 2.50 35.67 -23.11
N PRO A 454 3.72 35.20 -23.48
CA PRO A 454 4.68 34.28 -22.84
C PRO A 454 6.07 35.01 -22.69
N PRO A 455 7.31 34.44 -22.87
CA PRO A 455 7.79 33.53 -23.94
C PRO A 455 8.48 32.25 -23.44
N ILE A 456 8.98 31.43 -24.40
CA ILE A 456 9.48 30.06 -24.26
C ILE A 456 10.94 29.97 -24.75
N PHE A 457 11.77 29.23 -24.00
CA PHE A 457 13.10 28.66 -24.35
C PHE A 457 14.30 29.57 -24.71
N ARG A 458 15.40 29.37 -23.97
CA ARG A 458 16.66 28.81 -24.51
C ARG A 458 17.34 27.95 -23.43
N ARG A 459 17.94 26.82 -23.81
CA ARG A 459 18.76 25.97 -22.92
C ARG A 459 20.16 26.59 -22.76
N PRO A 460 20.78 26.57 -21.57
CA PRO A 460 22.23 26.70 -21.45
C PRO A 460 22.90 25.36 -21.81
N THR A 461 23.86 25.42 -22.73
CA THR A 461 24.80 24.34 -23.04
C THR A 461 25.73 24.07 -21.87
N SER A 462 26.11 22.80 -21.69
CA SER A 462 27.17 22.37 -20.77
C SER A 462 28.52 23.01 -21.13
N LEU A 463 29.12 23.74 -20.19
CA LEU A 463 30.54 24.04 -20.19
C LEU A 463 31.20 23.31 -19.02
N LEU A 464 31.90 22.22 -19.34
CA LEU A 464 32.90 21.63 -18.46
C LEU A 464 34.19 22.43 -18.57
N HIS A 465 34.83 22.73 -17.44
CA HIS A 465 36.28 22.79 -17.41
C HIS A 465 36.84 22.03 -16.20
N PRO A 466 38.00 21.36 -16.33
CA PRO A 466 38.40 20.29 -15.42
C PRO A 466 39.48 20.73 -14.44
N LEU A 467 39.39 20.23 -13.21
CA LEU A 467 40.50 20.16 -12.26
C LEU A 467 40.28 18.94 -11.36
N LEU A 468 41.38 18.36 -10.85
CA LEU A 468 41.41 17.14 -10.02
C LEU A 468 41.10 15.79 -10.73
N ILE A 469 41.86 15.47 -11.78
CA ILE A 469 42.42 14.11 -11.89
C ILE A 469 43.94 14.23 -12.09
N ARG A 470 44.68 14.07 -11.00
CA ARG A 470 46.12 13.81 -10.99
C ARG A 470 46.34 12.67 -9.99
N PHE A 471 46.46 11.44 -10.49
CA PHE A 471 47.40 10.41 -10.02
C PHE A 471 47.08 9.03 -10.64
N LEU A 472 48.14 8.43 -11.20
CA LEU A 472 48.35 7.00 -11.51
C LEU A 472 47.73 6.39 -12.80
N PRO A 473 48.39 5.36 -13.41
CA PRO A 473 48.32 5.10 -14.85
C PRO A 473 47.78 3.70 -15.24
N GLY A 474 47.36 3.53 -16.51
CA GLY A 474 47.11 2.18 -17.05
C GLY A 474 46.33 2.08 -18.37
N GLN A 475 47.07 1.76 -19.45
CA GLN A 475 46.63 1.08 -20.70
C GLN A 475 45.52 1.68 -21.60
N PRO A 476 45.84 2.09 -22.85
CA PRO A 476 44.87 2.61 -23.83
C PRO A 476 44.54 1.65 -24.99
N ALA A 477 43.57 0.73 -24.84
CA ALA A 477 43.06 -0.05 -25.99
C ALA A 477 41.66 -0.68 -25.78
N LYS A 478 40.57 0.13 -25.79
CA LYS A 478 39.17 -0.30 -26.08
C LYS A 478 38.12 0.83 -26.10
N LYS A 479 38.48 2.08 -26.43
CA LYS A 479 37.54 3.23 -26.55
C LYS A 479 37.12 3.57 -28.00
N ARG A 480 36.84 2.57 -28.84
CA ARG A 480 36.25 2.74 -30.18
C ARG A 480 35.18 1.68 -30.50
N ALA A 481 34.13 1.64 -29.67
CA ALA A 481 32.92 0.82 -29.93
C ALA A 481 31.61 1.37 -29.32
N ALA A 482 31.64 2.50 -28.58
CA ALA A 482 30.53 2.94 -27.73
C ALA A 482 30.05 4.40 -28.00
N VAL A 483 30.15 4.89 -29.24
CA VAL A 483 29.69 6.24 -29.64
C VAL A 483 28.91 6.21 -30.97
N ARG A 484 28.18 5.12 -31.27
CA ARG A 484 27.42 5.01 -32.54
C ARG A 484 26.05 4.32 -32.44
N LEU A 485 25.42 4.33 -31.27
CA LEU A 485 24.07 3.76 -31.06
C LEU A 485 23.17 4.62 -30.12
N TYR A 486 23.34 5.95 -30.10
CA TYR A 486 22.45 6.84 -29.33
C TYR A 486 22.08 8.14 -30.08
N THR A 487 21.68 8.00 -31.33
CA THR A 487 20.95 9.04 -32.10
C THR A 487 19.92 8.39 -33.03
N ASN A 488 18.92 7.68 -32.48
CA ASN A 488 17.62 7.49 -33.13
C ASN A 488 16.59 6.83 -32.18
N ARG A 489 16.04 7.61 -31.23
CA ARG A 489 14.64 7.63 -30.78
C ARG A 489 14.49 8.61 -29.61
#